data_AF-A0A7X7RTE6-F1
#
_entry.id   AF-A0A7X7RTE6-F1
#
_cell.length_a   1.000
_cell.length_b   1.000
_cell.length_c   1.000
_cell.angle_alpha   90.00
_cell.angle_beta   90.00
_cell.angle_gamma   90.00
#
_symmetry.space_group_name_H-M   'P 1'
#
loop_
_entity.id
_entity.type
_entity.pdbx_description
1 polymer ?
#
loop_
_entity_poly.entity_id
_entity_poly.type
_entity_poly.pdbx_seq_one_letter_code
_entity_poly.pdbx_strand_id
1 'polypeptide(L)'
;MNVATFLKIHKKAESRILRAFSIPSGEEAYRGKKISIDHTAIMNALEAVFLLSKALSIYDLKRREKRKRNIRQYSEDDLLSDILKAIDFRGYENIAKRPVREIREDPLSYLKPSPFVNEFLKEYTFTLSEPFERHSREIEETVRKGMYEGKAYLDIAEDLERVMGGYLNRADVIATTESTRAFSLGILDAGIESPVTDGFQFVSVMDNHTTEICSQRDHMIIPKDDADLLAENTPPLHPRCRSTLVPHTIYDPKRKALTREELGRIHNEYPEAIPVNRQVDRDVVKALISSRKMTPTFLVTEDIKRIVDKAKELSPEEYARQVLEVECDYRGIDESLAEEINEVLEELKEKYPQIWEQFGGVTSTQHSRAAWTEFFESRYPDASPRQIADVVGRQLRSVKPNVIAYTAPGFKKIVVKSSFWKNASEFQETLRDQFEKGWLCTNTPGGSIAHEFGHKVKYFLDDAGKKREFTSWVTRMREEKGVTLGDVSRYARDCGHDEAFAELFAGYTTGRKEEVFVLFGEWLKGVL
;
A
#
# COMPACT_ATOMS: atom_id res chain seq x y z
N MET A 1 -22.01 -7.90 7.00
CA MET A 1 -21.39 -9.01 7.77
C MET A 1 -22.22 -9.24 9.03
N ASN A 2 -22.39 -10.48 9.51
CA ASN A 2 -23.12 -10.74 10.77
C ASN A 2 -22.16 -11.15 11.90
N VAL A 3 -22.59 -10.97 13.14
CA VAL A 3 -21.81 -11.24 14.36
C VAL A 3 -21.30 -12.69 14.42
N ALA A 4 -22.11 -13.65 13.96
CA ALA A 4 -21.73 -15.06 13.92
C ALA A 4 -20.51 -15.33 13.02
N THR A 5 -20.40 -14.63 11.89
CA THR A 5 -19.25 -14.75 10.97
C THR A 5 -18.00 -14.18 11.60
N PHE A 6 -18.11 -13.00 12.23
CA PHE A 6 -17.03 -12.38 12.99
C PHE A 6 -16.50 -13.34 14.08
N LEU A 7 -17.39 -13.87 14.93
CA LEU A 7 -17.02 -14.77 16.02
C LEU A 7 -16.31 -16.04 15.55
N LYS A 8 -16.73 -16.62 14.41
CA LYS A 8 -16.07 -17.80 13.84
C LYS A 8 -14.62 -17.51 13.41
N ILE A 9 -14.39 -16.34 12.81
CA ILE A 9 -13.06 -15.92 12.34
C ILE A 9 -12.19 -15.57 13.55
N HIS A 10 -12.73 -14.75 14.45
CA HIS A 10 -12.09 -14.30 15.67
C HIS A 10 -11.62 -15.49 16.54
N LYS A 11 -12.50 -16.45 16.83
CA LYS A 11 -12.16 -17.66 17.61
C LYS A 11 -11.08 -18.52 16.96
N LYS A 12 -11.05 -18.60 15.62
CA LYS A 12 -10.00 -19.34 14.90
C LYS A 12 -8.65 -18.65 15.02
N ALA A 13 -8.64 -17.32 14.93
CA ALA A 13 -7.43 -16.53 15.08
C ALA A 13 -6.90 -16.60 16.50
N GLU A 14 -7.77 -16.41 17.49
CA GLU A 14 -7.47 -16.55 18.91
C GLU A 14 -6.81 -17.90 19.20
N SER A 15 -7.41 -19.00 18.73
CA SER A 15 -6.84 -20.35 18.88
C SER A 15 -5.47 -20.53 18.20
N ARG A 16 -5.18 -19.83 17.10
CA ARG A 16 -3.86 -19.88 16.44
C ARG A 16 -2.83 -19.06 17.20
N ILE A 17 -3.20 -17.88 17.68
CA ILE A 17 -2.34 -17.02 18.50
C ILE A 17 -2.02 -17.71 19.83
N LEU A 18 -3.01 -18.31 20.50
CA LEU A 18 -2.80 -19.05 21.74
C LEU A 18 -1.81 -20.21 21.58
N ARG A 19 -1.88 -20.93 20.45
CA ARG A 19 -0.93 -22.02 20.15
C ARG A 19 0.50 -21.56 19.89
N ALA A 20 0.71 -20.27 19.63
CA ALA A 20 2.05 -19.69 19.53
C ALA A 20 2.72 -19.49 20.89
N PHE A 21 1.96 -19.52 21.99
CA PHE A 21 2.49 -19.48 23.34
C PHE A 21 2.68 -20.90 23.87
N SER A 22 3.92 -21.28 24.12
CA SER A 22 4.26 -22.52 24.83
C SER A 22 4.58 -22.18 26.27
N ILE A 23 3.59 -22.36 27.15
CA ILE A 23 3.66 -22.05 28.57
C ILE A 23 3.77 -23.37 29.35
N PRO A 24 4.90 -23.65 30.04
CA PRO A 24 5.09 -24.89 30.78
C PRO A 24 4.14 -24.99 31.99
N SER A 25 3.87 -26.21 32.47
CA SER A 25 3.29 -26.39 33.81
C SER A 25 4.30 -26.03 34.91
N GLY A 26 3.84 -25.90 36.15
CA GLY A 26 4.70 -25.64 37.31
C GLY A 26 5.78 -26.71 37.50
N GLU A 27 5.45 -27.98 37.24
CA GLU A 27 6.44 -29.07 37.27
C GLU A 27 7.49 -28.93 36.16
N GLU A 28 7.06 -28.60 34.94
CA GLU A 28 7.96 -28.43 33.81
C GLU A 28 8.86 -27.19 34.00
N ALA A 29 8.30 -26.10 34.52
CA ALA A 29 9.00 -24.87 34.86
C ALA A 29 10.08 -25.13 35.93
N TYR A 30 9.73 -25.89 36.97
CA TYR A 30 10.69 -26.30 38.00
C TYR A 30 11.85 -27.11 37.42
N ARG A 31 11.59 -27.97 36.42
CA ARG A 31 12.62 -28.74 35.70
C ARG A 31 13.41 -27.91 34.68
N GLY A 32 13.19 -26.60 34.62
CA GLY A 32 13.94 -25.66 33.79
C GLY A 32 13.35 -25.44 32.39
N LYS A 33 12.14 -25.94 32.10
CA LYS A 33 11.44 -25.60 30.85
C LYS A 33 11.01 -24.14 30.91
N LYS A 34 11.25 -23.38 29.84
CA LYS A 34 10.96 -21.94 29.76
C LYS A 34 9.72 -21.67 28.91
N ILE A 35 9.05 -20.53 29.11
CA ILE A 35 8.09 -20.02 28.14
C ILE A 35 8.80 -19.77 26.80
N SER A 36 8.17 -20.17 25.70
CA SER A 36 8.59 -19.80 24.36
C SER A 36 7.41 -19.25 23.55
N ILE A 37 7.69 -18.25 22.71
CA ILE A 37 6.69 -17.57 21.89
C ILE A 37 7.09 -17.66 20.43
N ASP A 38 6.18 -18.14 19.58
CA ASP A 38 6.34 -18.11 18.12
C ASP A 38 5.76 -16.81 17.55
N HIS A 39 6.61 -15.77 17.48
CA HIS A 39 6.23 -14.46 16.94
C HIS A 39 5.74 -14.55 15.49
N THR A 40 6.31 -15.47 14.70
CA THR A 40 5.94 -15.64 13.29
C THR A 40 4.52 -16.20 13.18
N ALA A 41 4.14 -17.14 14.05
CA ALA A 41 2.79 -17.67 14.11
C ALA A 41 1.76 -16.61 14.53
N ILE A 42 2.09 -15.76 15.50
CA ILE A 42 1.24 -14.63 15.92
C ILE A 42 1.05 -13.65 14.75
N MET A 43 2.16 -13.23 14.13
CA MET A 43 2.17 -12.36 12.95
C MET A 43 1.25 -12.85 11.84
N ASN A 44 1.46 -14.09 11.41
CA ASN A 44 0.68 -14.70 10.33
C ASN A 44 -0.82 -14.79 10.68
N ALA A 45 -1.15 -15.02 11.96
CA ALA A 45 -2.54 -15.06 12.41
C ALA A 45 -3.20 -13.68 12.36
N LEU A 46 -2.50 -12.63 12.80
CA LEU A 46 -3.01 -11.26 12.78
C LEU A 46 -3.16 -10.72 11.36
N GLU A 47 -2.16 -10.93 10.50
CA GLU A 47 -2.24 -10.58 9.07
C GLU A 47 -3.40 -11.28 8.37
N ALA A 48 -3.56 -12.59 8.60
CA ALA A 48 -4.67 -13.35 8.00
C ALA A 48 -6.04 -12.80 8.44
N VAL A 49 -6.19 -12.44 9.71
CA VAL A 49 -7.44 -11.84 10.22
C VAL A 49 -7.73 -10.50 9.56
N PHE A 50 -6.71 -9.63 9.47
CA PHE A 50 -6.84 -8.34 8.82
C PHE A 50 -7.25 -8.49 7.35
N LEU A 51 -6.58 -9.34 6.59
CA LEU A 51 -6.87 -9.58 5.18
C LEU A 51 -8.30 -10.11 4.98
N LEU A 52 -8.71 -11.06 5.82
CA LEU A 52 -10.05 -11.63 5.78
C LEU A 52 -11.13 -10.60 6.12
N SER A 53 -10.93 -9.77 7.15
CA SER A 53 -11.92 -8.76 7.53
C SER A 53 -12.04 -7.68 6.45
N LYS A 54 -10.93 -7.24 5.87
CA LYS A 54 -10.88 -6.33 4.72
C LYS A 54 -11.64 -6.89 3.52
N ALA A 55 -11.34 -8.13 3.12
CA ALA A 55 -12.03 -8.81 2.02
C ALA A 55 -13.55 -8.91 2.24
N LEU A 56 -13.96 -9.30 3.45
CA LEU A 56 -15.37 -9.40 3.80
C LEU A 56 -16.07 -8.04 3.82
N SER A 57 -15.38 -6.98 4.23
CA SER A 57 -15.90 -5.60 4.20
C SER A 57 -16.15 -5.15 2.75
N ILE A 58 -15.16 -5.34 1.86
CA ILE A 58 -15.29 -5.04 0.42
C ILE A 58 -16.44 -5.82 -0.20
N TYR A 59 -16.55 -7.11 0.11
CA TYR A 59 -17.65 -7.95 -0.36
C TYR A 59 -19.01 -7.41 0.07
N ASP A 60 -19.15 -7.04 1.35
CA ASP A 60 -20.40 -6.54 1.91
C ASP A 60 -20.81 -5.21 1.25
N LEU A 61 -19.85 -4.31 1.02
CA LEU A 61 -20.07 -3.05 0.30
C LEU A 61 -20.54 -3.28 -1.14
N LYS A 62 -19.81 -4.11 -1.91
CA LYS A 62 -20.19 -4.45 -3.31
C LYS A 62 -21.56 -5.13 -3.39
N ARG A 63 -21.87 -6.02 -2.44
CA ARG A 63 -23.17 -6.69 -2.35
C ARG A 63 -24.31 -5.70 -2.10
N ARG A 64 -24.11 -4.71 -1.24
CA ARG A 64 -25.12 -3.68 -0.91
C ARG A 64 -25.37 -2.75 -2.11
N GLU A 65 -24.32 -2.37 -2.83
CA GLU A 65 -24.43 -1.57 -4.07
C GLU A 65 -25.25 -2.29 -5.16
N LYS A 66 -25.04 -3.61 -5.33
CA LYS A 66 -25.73 -4.42 -6.34
C LYS A 66 -27.22 -4.61 -6.08
N ARG A 67 -27.66 -4.72 -4.81
CA ARG A 67 -29.06 -4.99 -4.43
C ARG A 67 -30.06 -3.93 -4.89
N LYS A 68 -29.62 -2.74 -5.33
CA LYS A 68 -30.49 -1.65 -5.81
C LYS A 68 -30.39 -1.33 -7.31
N ARG A 69 -29.38 -1.81 -8.05
CA ARG A 69 -29.15 -1.41 -9.46
C ARG A 69 -29.92 -2.22 -10.53
N ASN A 70 -30.61 -3.32 -10.22
CA ASN A 70 -31.29 -4.18 -11.23
C ASN A 70 -30.42 -4.47 -12.48
N ILE A 71 -29.13 -4.77 -12.29
CA ILE A 71 -28.19 -5.11 -13.38
C ILE A 71 -28.00 -6.64 -13.43
N ARG A 72 -28.18 -7.19 -14.64
CA ARG A 72 -27.91 -8.59 -15.01
C ARG A 72 -26.42 -8.94 -14.86
N GLN A 73 -26.18 -10.22 -14.63
CA GLN A 73 -24.96 -10.88 -14.14
C GLN A 73 -23.62 -10.43 -14.75
N TYR A 74 -22.64 -10.18 -13.87
CA TYR A 74 -21.21 -10.38 -14.15
C TYR A 74 -20.96 -11.88 -14.43
N SER A 75 -19.98 -12.20 -15.29
CA SER A 75 -19.43 -13.56 -15.37
C SER A 75 -18.78 -13.94 -14.02
N GLU A 76 -18.91 -15.22 -13.69
CA GLU A 76 -18.84 -15.76 -12.33
C GLU A 76 -17.45 -16.22 -11.86
N ASP A 77 -16.36 -16.06 -12.62
CA ASP A 77 -15.11 -16.77 -12.29
C ASP A 77 -14.17 -16.09 -11.25
N ASP A 78 -13.84 -14.79 -11.33
CA ASP A 78 -12.73 -14.25 -10.51
C ASP A 78 -13.10 -13.74 -9.11
N LEU A 79 -14.20 -13.01 -8.97
CA LEU A 79 -14.40 -12.20 -7.76
C LEU A 79 -15.10 -12.96 -6.61
N LEU A 80 -15.74 -14.10 -6.90
CA LEU A 80 -16.66 -14.76 -5.97
C LEU A 80 -16.33 -16.24 -5.71
N SER A 81 -15.56 -16.97 -6.54
CA SER A 81 -14.97 -18.27 -6.09
C SER A 81 -14.11 -18.08 -4.83
N ASP A 82 -13.31 -17.00 -4.81
CA ASP A 82 -12.43 -16.59 -3.70
C ASP A 82 -13.21 -16.21 -2.43
N ILE A 83 -14.41 -15.68 -2.60
CA ILE A 83 -15.30 -15.30 -1.51
C ILE A 83 -16.18 -16.50 -1.08
N LEU A 84 -16.49 -17.45 -1.97
CA LEU A 84 -17.41 -18.60 -1.76
C LEU A 84 -16.83 -19.73 -0.90
N LYS A 85 -15.52 -19.78 -0.63
CA LYS A 85 -14.97 -20.61 0.46
C LYS A 85 -15.23 -20.05 1.87
N ALA A 86 -15.53 -18.75 1.98
CA ALA A 86 -15.51 -18.03 3.24
C ALA A 86 -16.76 -18.23 4.12
N ILE A 87 -17.87 -18.82 3.65
CA ILE A 87 -19.14 -18.77 4.44
C ILE A 87 -19.91 -20.12 4.66
N ASP A 88 -19.54 -21.29 4.10
CA ASP A 88 -19.92 -22.61 4.72
C ASP A 88 -19.01 -23.84 4.41
N PHE A 89 -17.94 -23.98 5.19
CA PHE A 89 -17.64 -25.12 6.09
C PHE A 89 -17.87 -26.59 5.66
N ARG A 90 -17.32 -27.07 4.54
CA ARG A 90 -17.04 -28.52 4.40
C ARG A 90 -15.73 -28.97 3.73
N GLY A 91 -14.82 -28.07 3.36
CA GLY A 91 -13.59 -28.43 2.65
C GLY A 91 -12.37 -27.63 3.07
N TYR A 92 -11.93 -27.80 4.33
CA TYR A 92 -10.68 -27.24 4.84
C TYR A 92 -9.43 -28.01 4.40
N GLU A 93 -9.48 -28.78 3.29
CA GLU A 93 -8.32 -29.52 2.76
C GLU A 93 -7.69 -28.87 1.51
N ASN A 94 -8.41 -28.02 0.77
CA ASN A 94 -7.91 -27.44 -0.51
C ASN A 94 -7.88 -25.89 -0.53
N ILE A 95 -8.00 -25.23 0.62
CA ILE A 95 -7.76 -23.78 0.78
C ILE A 95 -6.26 -23.49 1.04
N ALA A 96 -5.52 -24.50 1.48
CA ALA A 96 -4.11 -24.40 1.87
C ALA A 96 -3.13 -24.69 0.71
N LYS A 97 -3.43 -24.23 -0.52
CA LYS A 97 -2.48 -24.37 -1.65
C LYS A 97 -2.01 -23.04 -2.28
N ARG A 98 -2.56 -21.89 -1.86
CA ARG A 98 -1.91 -20.57 -2.05
C ARG A 98 -1.57 -20.00 -0.66
N PRO A 99 -0.30 -19.91 -0.25
CA PRO A 99 0.10 -19.34 1.03
C PRO A 99 -0.23 -17.83 1.10
N VAL A 100 -0.37 -17.26 2.31
CA VAL A 100 -0.44 -15.80 2.57
C VAL A 100 0.68 -15.05 1.82
N ARG A 101 1.81 -15.73 1.61
CA ARG A 101 2.93 -15.32 0.78
C ARG A 101 2.57 -14.99 -0.68
N GLU A 102 1.68 -15.74 -1.33
CA GLU A 102 1.27 -15.46 -2.73
C GLU A 102 0.31 -14.27 -2.85
N ILE A 103 -0.47 -13.95 -1.82
CA ILE A 103 -1.27 -12.72 -1.75
C ILE A 103 -0.36 -11.51 -1.44
N ARG A 104 0.72 -11.75 -0.69
CA ARG A 104 1.76 -10.77 -0.33
C ARG A 104 2.68 -10.40 -1.52
N GLU A 105 2.92 -11.35 -2.42
CA GLU A 105 3.77 -11.21 -3.59
C GLU A 105 3.02 -10.65 -4.82
N ASP A 106 1.69 -10.47 -4.75
CA ASP A 106 0.88 -9.83 -5.79
C ASP A 106 0.83 -8.29 -5.60
N PRO A 107 1.49 -7.49 -6.48
CA PRO A 107 1.54 -6.03 -6.36
C PRO A 107 0.18 -5.36 -6.58
N LEU A 108 -0.76 -6.04 -7.23
CA LEU A 108 -2.08 -5.51 -7.61
C LEU A 108 -3.20 -5.95 -6.65
N SER A 109 -2.87 -6.68 -5.58
CA SER A 109 -3.86 -7.18 -4.64
C SER A 109 -4.48 -6.03 -3.84
N TYR A 110 -5.74 -5.72 -4.15
CA TYR A 110 -6.58 -4.77 -3.39
C TYR A 110 -6.82 -5.18 -1.93
N LEU A 111 -6.39 -6.40 -1.54
CA LEU A 111 -6.46 -6.90 -0.16
C LEU A 111 -5.22 -6.57 0.66
N LYS A 112 -4.09 -6.18 0.05
CA LYS A 112 -2.84 -5.90 0.76
C LYS A 112 -3.07 -4.85 1.87
N PRO A 113 -2.50 -5.03 3.09
CA PRO A 113 -2.55 -4.00 4.12
C PRO A 113 -1.81 -2.76 3.61
N SER A 114 -2.20 -1.56 4.08
CA SER A 114 -1.36 -0.39 3.85
C SER A 114 0.04 -0.64 4.44
N PRO A 115 1.10 -0.01 3.91
CA PRO A 115 2.44 -0.12 4.47
C PRO A 115 2.47 0.13 5.98
N PHE A 116 1.73 1.14 6.43
CA PHE A 116 1.54 1.45 7.86
C PHE A 116 0.93 0.28 8.65
N VAL A 117 -0.18 -0.30 8.19
CA VAL A 117 -0.81 -1.42 8.91
C VAL A 117 0.09 -2.66 8.91
N ASN A 118 0.77 -2.92 7.80
CA ASN A 118 1.72 -4.04 7.68
C ASN A 118 2.88 -3.91 8.67
N GLU A 119 3.45 -2.72 8.79
CA GLU A 119 4.51 -2.43 9.76
C GLU A 119 4.00 -2.48 11.20
N PHE A 120 2.85 -1.86 11.47
CA PHE A 120 2.23 -1.92 12.79
C PHE A 120 2.02 -3.37 13.27
N LEU A 121 1.47 -4.24 12.41
CA LEU A 121 1.26 -5.64 12.77
C LEU A 121 2.60 -6.33 13.12
N LYS A 122 3.68 -6.02 12.37
CA LYS A 122 5.04 -6.56 12.54
C LYS A 122 5.68 -6.14 13.86
N GLU A 123 5.77 -4.85 14.07
CA GLU A 123 6.45 -4.28 15.25
C GLU A 123 5.66 -4.57 16.53
N TYR A 124 4.33 -4.48 16.47
CA TYR A 124 3.49 -4.66 17.65
C TYR A 124 3.56 -6.09 18.20
N THR A 125 3.82 -7.09 17.35
CA THR A 125 3.97 -8.49 17.80
C THR A 125 5.19 -8.70 18.71
N PHE A 126 6.25 -7.90 18.56
CA PHE A 126 7.39 -7.92 19.47
C PHE A 126 7.10 -7.18 20.78
N THR A 127 6.28 -6.14 20.76
CA THR A 127 5.84 -5.45 21.99
C THR A 127 4.98 -6.37 22.88
N LEU A 128 4.16 -7.23 22.28
CA LEU A 128 3.27 -8.13 23.01
C LEU A 128 4.01 -9.22 23.82
N SER A 129 5.25 -9.52 23.45
CA SER A 129 6.10 -10.51 24.13
C SER A 129 6.93 -9.96 25.29
N GLU A 130 7.15 -8.64 25.36
CA GLU A 130 7.95 -8.01 26.41
C GLU A 130 7.53 -8.38 27.85
N PRO A 131 6.22 -8.49 28.18
CA PRO A 131 5.80 -8.94 29.51
C PRO A 131 6.23 -10.38 29.84
N PHE A 132 6.48 -11.22 28.84
CA PHE A 132 6.94 -12.60 29.00
C PHE A 132 8.47 -12.70 29.10
N GLU A 133 9.23 -11.62 28.87
CA GLU A 133 10.68 -11.64 29.11
C GLU A 133 11.02 -11.54 30.60
N ARG A 134 10.14 -10.90 31.39
CA ARG A 134 10.23 -10.86 32.86
C ARG A 134 10.04 -12.23 33.52
N HIS A 135 9.53 -13.20 32.76
CA HIS A 135 9.24 -14.55 33.19
C HIS A 135 10.43 -15.33 33.77
N SER A 136 11.62 -15.26 33.15
CA SER A 136 12.78 -16.01 33.66
C SER A 136 13.12 -15.60 35.08
N ARG A 137 13.00 -14.30 35.39
CA ARG A 137 13.29 -13.75 36.71
C ARG A 137 12.23 -14.16 37.73
N GLU A 138 10.96 -14.12 37.36
CA GLU A 138 9.86 -14.51 38.27
C GLU A 138 9.87 -16.02 38.57
N ILE A 139 10.18 -16.89 37.60
CA ILE A 139 10.40 -18.32 37.86
C ILE A 139 11.58 -18.50 38.82
N GLU A 140 12.73 -17.91 38.49
CA GLU A 140 13.95 -18.04 39.30
C GLU A 140 13.72 -17.55 40.73
N GLU A 141 12.99 -16.45 40.90
CA GLU A 141 12.65 -15.91 42.20
C GLU A 141 11.68 -16.81 42.98
N THR A 142 10.64 -17.37 42.34
CA THR A 142 9.72 -18.31 42.98
C THR A 142 10.43 -19.59 43.42
N VAL A 143 11.28 -20.16 42.56
CA VAL A 143 12.11 -21.33 42.90
C VAL A 143 13.05 -20.99 44.06
N ARG A 144 13.78 -19.88 43.94
CA ARG A 144 14.74 -19.40 44.95
C ARG A 144 14.05 -19.19 46.30
N LYS A 145 12.91 -18.50 46.31
CA LYS A 145 12.12 -18.23 47.51
C LYS A 145 11.62 -19.53 48.15
N GLY A 146 11.05 -20.44 47.35
CA GLY A 146 10.59 -21.74 47.85
C GLY A 146 11.72 -22.59 48.44
N MET A 147 12.91 -22.56 47.83
CA MET A 147 14.11 -23.22 48.37
C MET A 147 14.57 -22.58 49.69
N TYR A 148 14.60 -21.25 49.78
CA TYR A 148 14.94 -20.55 51.02
C TYR A 148 13.93 -20.79 52.15
N GLU A 149 12.65 -20.95 51.82
CA GLU A 149 11.57 -21.27 52.75
C GLU A 149 11.52 -22.76 53.15
N GLY A 150 12.34 -23.62 52.53
CA GLY A 150 12.36 -25.06 52.80
C GLY A 150 11.10 -25.80 52.32
N LYS A 151 10.38 -25.25 51.33
CA LYS A 151 9.16 -25.87 50.77
C LYS A 151 9.45 -27.20 50.10
N ALA A 152 8.48 -28.13 50.17
CA ALA A 152 8.57 -29.38 49.41
C ALA A 152 8.41 -29.10 47.91
N TYR A 153 8.93 -30.00 47.08
CA TYR A 153 8.86 -29.89 45.61
C TYR A 153 7.44 -29.59 45.10
N LEU A 154 6.43 -30.30 45.63
CA LEU A 154 5.04 -30.14 45.21
C LEU A 154 4.50 -28.73 45.50
N ASP A 155 4.91 -28.13 46.63
CA ASP A 155 4.48 -26.78 47.01
C ASP A 155 5.12 -25.71 46.12
N ILE A 156 6.39 -25.89 45.74
CA ILE A 156 7.07 -24.99 44.79
C ILE A 156 6.45 -25.12 43.39
N ALA A 157 6.11 -26.35 42.97
CA ALA A 157 5.43 -26.59 41.71
C ALA A 157 4.03 -25.95 41.68
N GLU A 158 3.27 -25.97 42.78
CA GLU A 158 1.98 -25.29 42.88
C GLU A 158 2.11 -23.75 42.82
N ASP A 159 3.10 -23.18 43.52
CA ASP A 159 3.40 -21.75 43.46
C ASP A 159 3.80 -21.33 42.03
N LEU A 160 4.59 -22.16 41.35
CA LEU A 160 4.93 -21.95 39.93
C LEU A 160 3.69 -22.08 39.04
N GLU A 161 2.78 -23.04 39.27
CA GLU A 161 1.54 -23.19 38.50
C GLU A 161 0.68 -21.91 38.56
N ARG A 162 0.61 -21.24 39.72
CA ARG A 162 -0.08 -19.95 39.86
C ARG A 162 0.57 -18.86 39.03
N VAL A 163 1.90 -18.80 39.01
CA VAL A 163 2.67 -17.88 38.17
C VAL A 163 2.39 -18.17 36.69
N MET A 164 2.46 -19.45 36.27
CA MET A 164 2.16 -19.88 34.90
C MET A 164 0.72 -19.57 34.48
N GLY A 165 -0.25 -19.73 35.39
CA GLY A 165 -1.65 -19.36 35.18
C GLY A 165 -1.84 -17.87 34.88
N GLY A 166 -1.02 -17.00 35.47
CA GLY A 166 -0.97 -15.57 35.12
C GLY A 166 -0.56 -15.34 33.66
N TYR A 167 0.46 -16.06 33.19
CA TYR A 167 0.93 -16.00 31.80
C TYR A 167 -0.11 -16.56 30.81
N LEU A 168 -0.81 -17.64 31.15
CA LEU A 168 -1.92 -18.17 30.34
C LEU A 168 -3.04 -17.14 30.18
N ASN A 169 -3.44 -16.51 31.29
CA ASN A 169 -4.45 -15.45 31.27
C ASN A 169 -4.00 -14.26 30.42
N ARG A 170 -2.70 -13.91 30.44
CA ARG A 170 -2.16 -12.83 29.63
C ARG A 170 -2.16 -13.17 28.14
N ALA A 171 -1.77 -14.40 27.79
CA ALA A 171 -1.80 -14.89 26.41
C ALA A 171 -3.22 -14.87 25.84
N ASP A 172 -4.22 -15.26 26.63
CA ASP A 172 -5.64 -15.19 26.28
C ASP A 172 -6.13 -13.75 26.01
N VAL A 173 -5.75 -12.80 26.89
CA VAL A 173 -6.05 -11.37 26.68
C VAL A 173 -5.44 -10.88 25.36
N ILE A 174 -4.18 -11.23 25.09
CA ILE A 174 -3.49 -10.85 23.85
C ILE A 174 -4.24 -11.47 22.66
N ALA A 175 -4.42 -12.79 22.64
CA ALA A 175 -5.08 -13.47 21.53
C ALA A 175 -6.45 -12.86 21.18
N THR A 176 -7.25 -12.53 22.19
CA THR A 176 -8.57 -11.92 22.00
C THR A 176 -8.48 -10.47 21.53
N THR A 177 -7.69 -9.65 22.23
CA THR A 177 -7.63 -8.19 22.00
C THR A 177 -6.97 -7.86 20.67
N GLU A 178 -5.89 -8.58 20.34
CA GLU A 178 -5.11 -8.36 19.12
C GLU A 178 -5.84 -8.80 17.87
N SER A 179 -6.51 -9.96 17.93
CA SER A 179 -7.33 -10.41 16.81
C SER A 179 -8.51 -9.47 16.57
N THR A 180 -9.13 -8.92 17.62
CA THR A 180 -10.15 -7.87 17.49
C THR A 180 -9.59 -6.61 16.85
N ARG A 181 -8.38 -6.16 17.25
CA ARG A 181 -7.73 -4.98 16.65
C ARG A 181 -7.45 -5.18 15.17
N ALA A 182 -6.78 -6.27 14.81
CA ALA A 182 -6.48 -6.59 13.41
C ALA A 182 -7.76 -6.68 12.57
N PHE A 183 -8.82 -7.26 13.14
CA PHE A 183 -10.12 -7.36 12.48
C PHE A 183 -10.70 -5.97 12.20
N SER A 184 -10.83 -5.12 13.23
CA SER A 184 -11.38 -3.77 13.11
C SER A 184 -10.61 -2.90 12.14
N LEU A 185 -9.28 -2.99 12.14
CA LEU A 185 -8.44 -2.25 11.20
C LEU A 185 -8.75 -2.65 9.76
N GLY A 186 -8.89 -3.94 9.45
CA GLY A 186 -9.25 -4.37 8.10
C GLY A 186 -10.65 -3.90 7.65
N ILE A 187 -11.61 -3.79 8.58
CA ILE A 187 -12.93 -3.22 8.28
C ILE A 187 -12.83 -1.72 7.93
N LEU A 188 -12.13 -0.95 8.77
CA LEU A 188 -11.92 0.48 8.56
C LEU A 188 -11.18 0.76 7.25
N ASP A 189 -10.11 0.00 7.00
CA ASP A 189 -9.26 0.10 5.81
C ASP A 189 -10.06 -0.04 4.51
N ALA A 190 -11.02 -0.98 4.48
CA ALA A 190 -11.92 -1.15 3.34
C ALA A 190 -13.06 -0.11 3.30
N GLY A 191 -13.57 0.30 4.45
CA GLY A 191 -14.81 1.05 4.56
C GLY A 191 -14.64 2.56 4.38
N ILE A 192 -13.52 3.13 4.83
CA ILE A 192 -13.32 4.59 4.92
C ILE A 192 -13.32 5.25 3.54
N GLU A 193 -12.66 4.64 2.55
CA GLU A 193 -12.54 5.17 1.19
C GLU A 193 -13.78 4.97 0.34
N SER A 194 -14.66 4.07 0.76
CA SER A 194 -15.85 3.74 -0.02
C SER A 194 -16.78 4.97 -0.06
N PRO A 195 -17.12 5.48 -1.26
CA PRO A 195 -17.96 6.67 -1.40
C PRO A 195 -19.40 6.42 -0.93
N VAL A 196 -19.79 5.14 -0.82
CA VAL A 196 -21.11 4.74 -0.35
C VAL A 196 -21.17 4.51 1.15
N THR A 197 -20.01 4.42 1.83
CA THR A 197 -19.94 4.37 3.29
C THR A 197 -20.19 5.77 3.84
N ASP A 198 -21.02 5.90 4.87
CA ASP A 198 -21.23 7.16 5.61
C ASP A 198 -20.79 7.04 7.08
N GLY A 199 -20.61 5.82 7.59
CA GLY A 199 -20.05 5.57 8.91
C GLY A 199 -19.83 4.09 9.19
N PHE A 200 -19.56 3.79 10.44
CA PHE A 200 -19.34 2.43 10.93
C PHE A 200 -20.30 2.15 12.07
N GLN A 201 -21.14 1.15 11.90
CA GLN A 201 -21.98 0.66 12.97
C GLN A 201 -21.12 -0.12 13.97
N PHE A 202 -21.15 0.29 15.22
CA PHE A 202 -20.57 -0.47 16.31
C PHE A 202 -21.48 -1.65 16.64
N VAL A 203 -20.93 -2.86 16.73
CA VAL A 203 -21.68 -4.07 17.01
C VAL A 203 -21.03 -4.83 18.15
N SER A 204 -21.75 -4.94 19.25
CA SER A 204 -21.32 -5.68 20.44
C SER A 204 -21.69 -7.16 20.33
N VAL A 205 -20.73 -8.04 20.64
CA VAL A 205 -21.05 -9.44 20.94
C VAL A 205 -21.62 -9.46 22.34
N MET A 206 -22.95 -9.50 22.47
CA MET A 206 -23.69 -9.49 23.74
C MET A 206 -23.56 -10.82 24.49
N ASP A 207 -22.53 -10.97 25.31
CA ASP A 207 -22.26 -12.12 26.15
C ASP A 207 -21.56 -11.73 27.47
N ASN A 208 -21.09 -12.72 28.24
CA ASN A 208 -20.52 -12.50 29.57
C ASN A 208 -19.23 -11.64 29.57
N HIS A 209 -18.65 -11.33 28.41
CA HIS A 209 -17.50 -10.44 28.28
C HIS A 209 -17.88 -9.03 27.79
N THR A 210 -19.17 -8.79 27.49
CA THR A 210 -19.65 -7.44 27.18
C THR A 210 -19.61 -6.59 28.43
N THR A 211 -18.96 -5.45 28.33
CA THR A 211 -18.93 -4.43 29.36
C THR A 211 -19.82 -3.25 28.97
N GLU A 212 -20.11 -2.36 29.92
CA GLU A 212 -20.84 -1.10 29.65
C GLU A 212 -20.16 -0.24 28.58
N ILE A 213 -18.84 -0.38 28.44
CA ILE A 213 -18.08 0.27 27.36
C ILE A 213 -18.65 -0.14 25.99
N CYS A 214 -18.99 -1.42 25.80
CA CYS A 214 -19.48 -1.93 24.52
C CYS A 214 -21.00 -1.84 24.38
N SER A 215 -21.78 -2.19 25.41
CA SER A 215 -23.25 -2.18 25.35
C SER A 215 -23.78 -0.79 25.04
N GLN A 216 -23.24 0.26 25.66
CA GLN A 216 -23.70 1.64 25.49
C GLN A 216 -23.43 2.21 24.08
N ARG A 217 -22.59 1.56 23.29
CA ARG A 217 -22.27 1.95 21.90
C ARG A 217 -22.96 1.07 20.87
N ASP A 218 -23.63 -0.01 21.31
CA ASP A 218 -24.17 -0.99 20.39
C ASP A 218 -25.18 -0.35 19.43
N HIS A 219 -25.02 -0.70 18.15
CA HIS A 219 -25.81 -0.21 17.03
C HIS A 219 -25.72 1.28 16.70
N MET A 220 -24.88 2.04 17.40
CA MET A 220 -24.61 3.43 17.05
C MET A 220 -23.69 3.52 15.83
N ILE A 221 -23.88 4.57 15.04
CA ILE A 221 -23.07 4.84 13.84
C ILE A 221 -21.99 5.84 14.19
N ILE A 222 -20.75 5.41 14.10
CA ILE A 222 -19.59 6.28 14.19
C ILE A 222 -19.40 6.94 12.81
N PRO A 223 -19.52 8.28 12.68
CA PRO A 223 -19.40 8.95 11.39
C PRO A 223 -18.03 8.71 10.77
N LYS A 224 -17.97 8.44 9.46
CA LYS A 224 -16.68 8.19 8.80
C LYS A 224 -15.77 9.43 8.78
N ASP A 225 -16.38 10.61 8.79
CA ASP A 225 -15.69 11.89 8.63
C ASP A 225 -15.13 12.44 9.96
N ASP A 226 -15.51 11.85 11.10
CA ASP A 226 -14.99 12.22 12.43
C ASP A 226 -13.90 11.24 12.87
N ALA A 227 -12.65 11.61 12.59
CA ALA A 227 -11.49 10.80 12.89
C ALA A 227 -11.26 10.59 14.39
N ASP A 228 -11.64 11.56 15.22
CA ASP A 228 -11.51 11.43 16.68
C ASP A 228 -12.52 10.41 17.20
N LEU A 229 -13.78 10.48 16.76
CA LEU A 229 -14.79 9.50 17.16
C LEU A 229 -14.46 8.09 16.68
N LEU A 230 -13.91 7.93 15.47
CA LEU A 230 -13.38 6.64 15.01
C LEU A 230 -12.25 6.14 15.91
N ALA A 231 -11.28 7.00 16.20
CA ALA A 231 -10.15 6.65 17.06
C ALA A 231 -10.56 6.32 18.50
N GLU A 232 -11.63 6.91 19.00
CA GLU A 232 -12.14 6.68 20.36
C GLU A 232 -13.08 5.48 20.47
N ASN A 233 -13.67 5.02 19.37
CA ASN A 233 -14.74 4.01 19.39
C ASN A 233 -14.48 2.80 18.50
N THR A 234 -13.35 2.72 17.81
CA THR A 234 -12.94 1.49 17.09
C THR A 234 -12.49 0.41 18.08
N PRO A 235 -13.06 -0.81 18.06
CA PRO A 235 -12.62 -1.92 18.90
C PRO A 235 -11.16 -2.35 18.62
N PRO A 236 -10.42 -2.83 19.63
CA PRO A 236 -10.89 -3.20 20.96
C PRO A 236 -11.03 -2.00 21.91
N LEU A 237 -12.11 -1.94 22.70
CA LEU A 237 -12.33 -0.86 23.67
C LEU A 237 -11.82 -1.21 25.08
N HIS A 238 -11.53 -2.47 25.35
CA HIS A 238 -11.08 -2.99 26.64
C HIS A 238 -10.36 -4.34 26.47
N PRO A 239 -9.64 -4.84 27.48
CA PRO A 239 -9.10 -6.19 27.45
C PRO A 239 -10.20 -7.22 27.19
N ARG A 240 -9.94 -8.18 26.30
CA ARG A 240 -10.91 -9.20 25.84
C ARG A 240 -12.14 -8.64 25.12
N CYS A 241 -12.07 -7.43 24.59
CA CYS A 241 -13.12 -6.89 23.75
C CYS A 241 -13.30 -7.75 22.49
N ARG A 242 -14.56 -8.11 22.19
CA ARG A 242 -14.97 -8.85 20.99
C ARG A 242 -16.03 -8.10 20.20
N SER A 243 -16.16 -6.80 20.42
CA SER A 243 -17.00 -5.95 19.57
C SER A 243 -16.33 -5.75 18.21
N THR A 244 -17.14 -5.48 17.19
CA THR A 244 -16.66 -5.25 15.83
C THR A 244 -17.32 -4.02 15.23
N LEU A 245 -16.73 -3.52 14.15
CA LEU A 245 -17.38 -2.56 13.27
C LEU A 245 -18.02 -3.28 12.08
N VAL A 246 -19.09 -2.68 11.57
CA VAL A 246 -19.70 -3.04 10.29
C VAL A 246 -19.86 -1.76 9.48
N PRO A 247 -19.45 -1.72 8.19
CA PRO A 247 -19.69 -0.55 7.35
C PRO A 247 -21.18 -0.23 7.30
N HIS A 248 -21.52 1.03 7.60
CA HIS A 248 -22.83 1.62 7.39
C HIS A 248 -22.76 2.45 6.12
N THR A 249 -23.74 2.25 5.25
CA THR A 249 -23.79 2.89 3.94
C THR A 249 -24.97 3.85 3.85
N ILE A 250 -24.90 4.75 2.87
CA ILE A 250 -26.01 5.65 2.51
C ILE A 250 -27.30 4.90 2.11
N TYR A 251 -27.22 3.58 1.91
CA TYR A 251 -28.36 2.71 1.57
C TYR A 251 -29.01 2.05 2.79
N ASP A 252 -28.35 2.07 3.95
CA ASP A 252 -28.84 1.44 5.16
C ASP A 252 -29.86 2.34 5.88
N PRO A 253 -30.78 1.76 6.68
CA PRO A 253 -31.71 2.54 7.47
C PRO A 253 -30.96 3.48 8.42
N LYS A 254 -31.41 4.73 8.52
CA LYS A 254 -30.85 5.69 9.48
C LYS A 254 -30.88 5.09 10.89
N ARG A 255 -29.71 5.05 11.52
CA ARG A 255 -29.53 4.68 12.93
C ARG A 255 -28.98 5.88 13.71
N LYS A 256 -29.00 5.76 15.04
CA LYS A 256 -28.48 6.79 15.95
C LYS A 256 -26.99 6.99 15.69
N ALA A 257 -26.59 8.19 15.31
CA ALA A 257 -25.18 8.55 15.19
C ALA A 257 -24.57 8.72 16.58
N LEU A 258 -23.35 8.23 16.78
CA LEU A 258 -22.55 8.54 17.95
C LEU A 258 -21.94 9.91 17.72
N THR A 259 -22.44 10.94 18.41
CA THR A 259 -21.87 12.29 18.39
C THR A 259 -21.04 12.54 19.65
N ARG A 260 -20.28 13.63 19.68
CA ARG A 260 -19.52 14.03 20.89
C ARG A 260 -20.44 14.30 22.08
N GLU A 261 -21.62 14.88 21.84
CA GLU A 261 -22.62 15.13 22.89
C GLU A 261 -23.24 13.83 23.40
N GLU A 262 -23.50 12.86 22.52
CA GLU A 262 -23.98 11.54 22.92
C GLU A 262 -22.91 10.79 23.72
N LEU A 263 -21.66 10.82 23.27
CA LEU A 263 -20.55 10.20 23.98
C LEU A 263 -20.36 10.82 25.38
N GLY A 264 -20.44 12.15 25.49
CA GLY A 264 -20.42 12.86 26.77
C GLY A 264 -21.60 12.49 27.68
N ARG A 265 -22.79 12.28 27.13
CA ARG A 265 -23.95 11.77 27.89
C ARG A 265 -23.70 10.36 28.41
N ILE A 266 -23.21 9.45 27.55
CA ILE A 266 -22.85 8.08 27.96
C ILE A 266 -21.82 8.11 29.09
N HIS A 267 -20.77 8.93 28.99
CA HIS A 267 -19.72 9.02 30.02
C HIS A 267 -20.21 9.62 31.34
N ASN A 268 -21.18 10.54 31.29
CA ASN A 268 -21.77 11.12 32.48
C ASN A 268 -22.74 10.15 33.18
N GLU A 269 -23.53 9.39 32.41
CA GLU A 269 -24.52 8.44 32.92
C GLU A 269 -23.88 7.12 33.35
N TYR A 270 -22.85 6.67 32.61
CA TYR A 270 -22.10 5.42 32.81
C TYR A 270 -20.59 5.72 32.82
N PRO A 271 -20.01 6.17 33.95
CA PRO A 271 -18.57 6.45 34.06
C PRO A 271 -17.69 5.24 33.74
N GLU A 272 -18.16 4.03 33.99
CA GLU A 272 -17.51 2.77 33.65
C GLU A 272 -17.48 2.47 32.14
N ALA A 273 -18.28 3.19 31.34
CA ALA A 273 -18.30 3.07 29.88
C ALA A 273 -17.18 3.86 29.20
N ILE A 274 -16.25 4.45 29.97
CA ILE A 274 -15.08 5.17 29.48
C ILE A 274 -13.93 4.17 29.20
N PRO A 275 -13.50 4.01 27.95
CA PRO A 275 -12.35 3.17 27.62
C PRO A 275 -11.05 3.71 28.22
N VAL A 276 -10.30 2.85 28.90
CA VAL A 276 -8.98 3.18 29.50
C VAL A 276 -7.83 2.60 28.69
N ASN A 277 -6.63 3.19 28.80
CA ASN A 277 -5.39 2.68 28.18
C ASN A 277 -5.47 2.46 26.66
N ARG A 278 -6.06 3.44 25.95
CA ARG A 278 -6.40 3.37 24.52
C ARG A 278 -5.42 4.08 23.60
N GLN A 279 -4.28 4.52 24.10
CA GLN A 279 -3.38 5.41 23.35
C GLN A 279 -2.95 4.76 22.03
N VAL A 280 -2.48 3.51 22.09
CA VAL A 280 -2.10 2.72 20.90
C VAL A 280 -3.27 2.62 19.91
N ASP A 281 -4.47 2.27 20.38
CA ASP A 281 -5.63 2.13 19.49
C ASP A 281 -6.01 3.45 18.81
N ARG A 282 -5.97 4.55 19.56
CA ARG A 282 -6.25 5.90 19.04
C ARG A 282 -5.23 6.28 17.98
N ASP A 283 -3.95 6.08 18.26
CA ASP A 283 -2.85 6.46 17.38
C ASP A 283 -2.89 5.67 16.08
N VAL A 284 -3.09 4.35 16.16
CA VAL A 284 -3.18 3.49 14.98
C VAL A 284 -4.36 3.85 14.10
N VAL A 285 -5.54 4.11 14.68
CA VAL A 285 -6.73 4.49 13.91
C VAL A 285 -6.55 5.88 13.30
N LYS A 286 -6.01 6.85 14.05
CA LYS A 286 -5.73 8.19 13.51
C LYS A 286 -4.71 8.14 12.38
N ALA A 287 -3.65 7.37 12.55
CA ALA A 287 -2.62 7.16 11.53
C ALA A 287 -3.19 6.46 10.28
N LEU A 288 -4.06 5.45 10.44
CA LEU A 288 -4.75 4.80 9.33
C LEU A 288 -5.63 5.79 8.54
N ILE A 289 -6.31 6.70 9.23
CA ILE A 289 -7.14 7.74 8.61
C ILE A 289 -6.28 8.83 7.96
N SER A 290 -5.21 9.29 8.62
CA SER A 290 -4.36 10.39 8.16
C SER A 290 -3.45 10.00 7.00
N SER A 291 -2.88 8.78 7.04
CA SER A 291 -2.07 8.20 5.95
C SER A 291 -2.80 8.11 4.61
N ARG A 292 -4.13 8.31 4.61
CA ARG A 292 -5.00 8.21 3.43
C ARG A 292 -5.72 9.52 3.07
N LYS A 293 -5.68 10.56 3.94
CA LYS A 293 -6.09 11.94 3.61
C LYS A 293 -4.96 12.76 2.97
N MET A 294 -3.73 12.29 3.09
CA MET A 294 -2.59 12.76 2.31
C MET A 294 -2.43 11.82 1.11
N THR A 295 -2.16 12.35 -0.08
CA THR A 295 -1.31 11.64 -1.05
C THR A 295 -0.13 11.10 -0.25
N PRO A 296 0.23 9.80 -0.30
CA PRO A 296 1.12 9.20 0.69
C PRO A 296 2.49 9.88 0.66
N THR A 297 2.69 10.84 1.56
CA THR A 297 4.01 11.21 2.04
C THR A 297 4.33 10.21 3.14
N PHE A 298 5.20 9.28 2.82
CA PHE A 298 5.68 8.28 3.75
C PHE A 298 6.18 8.94 5.04
N LEU A 299 5.64 8.51 6.18
CA LEU A 299 6.30 8.66 7.48
C LEU A 299 6.21 7.32 8.20
N VAL A 300 7.32 6.60 8.16
CA VAL A 300 7.62 5.43 8.95
C VAL A 300 8.60 5.83 10.08
N THR A 301 8.47 5.10 11.19
CA THR A 301 9.07 5.17 12.54
C THR A 301 10.58 5.49 12.66
N GLU A 302 11.02 5.76 13.90
CA GLU A 302 12.32 6.36 14.30
C GLU A 302 13.59 5.65 13.79
N ASP A 303 13.53 4.39 13.36
CA ASP A 303 14.68 3.72 12.72
C ASP A 303 14.79 4.02 11.21
N ILE A 304 13.66 4.29 10.54
CA ILE A 304 13.65 4.86 9.19
C ILE A 304 14.03 6.33 9.23
N LYS A 305 13.75 7.07 10.32
CA LYS A 305 14.29 8.42 10.53
C LYS A 305 15.81 8.44 10.39
N ARG A 306 16.53 7.42 10.86
CA ARG A 306 17.99 7.28 10.69
C ARG A 306 18.46 7.02 9.26
N ILE A 307 17.63 6.37 8.44
CA ILE A 307 17.90 6.08 7.02
C ILE A 307 17.47 7.27 6.15
N VAL A 308 16.35 7.90 6.49
CA VAL A 308 15.79 9.11 5.87
C VAL A 308 16.61 10.35 6.23
N ASP A 309 17.20 10.43 7.42
CA ASP A 309 18.16 11.50 7.76
C ASP A 309 19.47 11.33 6.95
N LYS A 310 19.81 10.11 6.52
CA LYS A 310 20.85 9.88 5.51
C LYS A 310 20.38 10.17 4.08
N ALA A 311 19.13 9.87 3.73
CA ALA A 311 18.58 10.12 2.40
C ALA A 311 18.26 11.61 2.15
N LYS A 312 17.94 12.37 3.21
CA LYS A 312 17.82 13.84 3.19
C LYS A 312 19.16 14.55 3.04
N GLU A 313 20.27 13.83 3.11
CA GLU A 313 21.60 14.34 2.72
C GLU A 313 21.96 13.97 1.28
N LEU A 314 21.19 13.10 0.60
CA LEU A 314 21.50 12.68 -0.76
C LEU A 314 20.94 13.69 -1.75
N SER A 315 21.80 14.25 -2.62
CA SER A 315 21.33 15.06 -3.74
C SER A 315 20.44 14.22 -4.68
N PRO A 316 19.57 14.85 -5.50
CA PRO A 316 18.78 14.12 -6.49
C PRO A 316 19.61 13.16 -7.38
N GLU A 317 20.86 13.49 -7.71
CA GLU A 317 21.78 12.60 -8.43
C GLU A 317 22.28 11.42 -7.58
N GLU A 318 22.47 11.61 -6.28
CA GLU A 318 22.83 10.53 -5.36
C GLU A 318 21.66 9.57 -5.15
N TYR A 319 20.43 10.07 -5.08
CA TYR A 319 19.21 9.25 -5.07
C TYR A 319 19.12 8.40 -6.35
N ALA A 320 19.27 9.02 -7.52
CA ALA A 320 19.23 8.32 -8.80
C ALA A 320 20.28 7.19 -8.86
N ARG A 321 21.49 7.45 -8.38
CA ARG A 321 22.59 6.48 -8.39
C ARG A 321 22.39 5.34 -7.40
N GLN A 322 21.98 5.65 -6.17
CA GLN A 322 21.94 4.68 -5.07
C GLN A 322 20.63 3.90 -4.99
N VAL A 323 19.51 4.50 -5.41
CA VAL A 323 18.16 3.92 -5.29
C VAL A 323 17.65 3.45 -6.65
N LEU A 324 17.73 4.32 -7.66
CA LEU A 324 17.23 4.00 -9.00
C LEU A 324 18.23 3.19 -9.82
N GLU A 325 19.50 3.15 -9.39
CA GLU A 325 20.62 2.47 -10.06
C GLU A 325 20.85 3.00 -11.49
N VAL A 326 20.57 4.29 -11.70
CA VAL A 326 20.80 5.00 -12.97
C VAL A 326 21.63 6.24 -12.75
N GLU A 327 22.30 6.70 -13.80
CA GLU A 327 23.17 7.88 -13.70
C GLU A 327 22.44 9.11 -14.24
N CYS A 328 21.91 9.92 -13.33
CA CYS A 328 21.30 11.19 -13.65
C CYS A 328 22.26 12.38 -13.45
N ASP A 329 22.14 13.39 -14.31
CA ASP A 329 22.88 14.65 -14.23
C ASP A 329 21.88 15.81 -14.30
N TYR A 330 21.56 16.36 -13.13
CA TYR A 330 20.55 17.40 -12.97
C TYR A 330 21.14 18.82 -12.98
N ARG A 331 22.41 18.99 -13.38
CA ARG A 331 23.02 20.32 -13.47
C ARG A 331 22.27 21.20 -14.48
N GLY A 332 21.85 22.36 -13.99
CA GLY A 332 21.05 23.33 -14.75
C GLY A 332 19.55 23.01 -14.81
N ILE A 333 19.08 22.06 -14.00
CA ILE A 333 17.66 21.77 -13.75
C ILE A 333 17.33 22.24 -12.33
N ASP A 334 16.12 22.78 -12.17
CA ASP A 334 15.57 23.15 -10.86
C ASP A 334 15.51 21.92 -9.96
N GLU A 335 15.94 22.06 -8.71
CA GLU A 335 16.06 20.94 -7.76
C GLU A 335 14.71 20.24 -7.55
N SER A 336 13.60 20.98 -7.47
CA SER A 336 12.27 20.37 -7.31
C SER A 336 11.83 19.59 -8.55
N LEU A 337 12.29 20.00 -9.74
CA LEU A 337 12.04 19.24 -10.96
C LEU A 337 12.93 17.99 -11.03
N ALA A 338 14.15 18.04 -10.51
CA ALA A 338 15.03 16.88 -10.41
C ALA A 338 14.45 15.82 -9.46
N GLU A 339 13.84 16.25 -8.35
CA GLU A 339 13.08 15.39 -7.44
C GLU A 339 11.86 14.78 -8.15
N GLU A 340 11.04 15.57 -8.83
CA GLU A 340 9.88 15.07 -9.59
C GLU A 340 10.30 14.07 -10.69
N ILE A 341 11.41 14.31 -11.38
CA ILE A 341 11.97 13.35 -12.34
C ILE A 341 12.27 12.02 -11.63
N ASN A 342 12.93 12.04 -10.47
CA ASN A 342 13.26 10.82 -9.73
C ASN A 342 12.01 10.05 -9.27
N GLU A 343 10.96 10.72 -8.83
CA GLU A 343 9.69 10.08 -8.45
C GLU A 343 9.08 9.33 -9.64
N VAL A 344 9.01 9.98 -10.81
CA VAL A 344 8.48 9.37 -12.04
C VAL A 344 9.34 8.19 -12.48
N LEU A 345 10.67 8.35 -12.41
CA LEU A 345 11.62 7.30 -12.73
C LEU A 345 11.47 6.07 -11.81
N GLU A 346 11.21 6.27 -10.53
CA GLU A 346 10.94 5.19 -9.58
C GLU A 346 9.70 4.38 -9.97
N GLU A 347 8.59 5.08 -10.28
CA GLU A 347 7.37 4.41 -10.74
C GLU A 347 7.60 3.63 -12.05
N LEU A 348 8.37 4.19 -12.97
CA LEU A 348 8.68 3.56 -14.26
C LEU A 348 9.59 2.34 -14.08
N LYS A 349 10.54 2.38 -13.13
CA LYS A 349 11.38 1.23 -12.76
C LYS A 349 10.55 0.07 -12.25
N GLU A 350 9.59 0.34 -11.36
CA GLU A 350 8.71 -0.69 -10.80
C GLU A 350 7.78 -1.30 -11.85
N LYS A 351 7.21 -0.47 -12.73
CA LYS A 351 6.22 -0.90 -13.73
C LYS A 351 6.84 -1.55 -14.97
N TYR A 352 8.07 -1.19 -15.34
CA TYR A 352 8.69 -1.59 -16.61
C TYR A 352 10.15 -2.08 -16.45
N PRO A 353 10.41 -3.08 -15.57
CA PRO A 353 11.78 -3.53 -15.28
C PRO A 353 12.55 -4.01 -16.51
N GLN A 354 11.87 -4.65 -17.47
CA GLN A 354 12.48 -5.14 -18.73
C GLN A 354 12.98 -4.02 -19.66
N ILE A 355 12.38 -2.83 -19.58
CA ILE A 355 12.84 -1.64 -20.32
C ILE A 355 13.88 -0.90 -19.48
N TRP A 356 13.75 -0.95 -18.15
CA TRP A 356 14.64 -0.31 -17.20
C TRP A 356 16.10 -0.81 -17.32
N GLU A 357 16.31 -2.10 -17.60
CA GLU A 357 17.67 -2.67 -17.81
C GLU A 357 18.48 -1.95 -18.90
N GLN A 358 17.80 -1.33 -19.87
CA GLN A 358 18.44 -0.59 -20.98
C GLN A 358 18.43 0.93 -20.76
N PHE A 359 17.91 1.39 -19.62
CA PHE A 359 17.75 2.80 -19.29
C PHE A 359 18.93 3.30 -18.44
N GLY A 360 19.58 4.37 -18.90
CA GLY A 360 20.79 4.92 -18.30
C GLY A 360 20.57 6.20 -17.48
N GLY A 361 19.33 6.63 -17.27
CA GLY A 361 18.99 7.84 -16.50
C GLY A 361 18.69 9.08 -17.37
N VAL A 362 18.69 10.25 -16.72
CA VAL A 362 18.31 11.54 -17.31
C VAL A 362 19.50 12.49 -17.27
N THR A 363 19.73 13.27 -18.34
CA THR A 363 20.81 14.25 -18.40
C THR A 363 20.31 15.56 -18.98
N SER A 364 20.94 16.69 -18.62
CA SER A 364 20.67 17.95 -19.32
C SER A 364 21.40 18.03 -20.67
N THR A 365 20.87 18.83 -21.60
CA THR A 365 21.50 19.05 -22.92
C THR A 365 22.92 19.62 -22.82
N GLN A 366 23.24 20.33 -21.74
CA GLN A 366 24.58 20.91 -21.52
C GLN A 366 25.62 19.82 -21.17
N HIS A 367 25.17 18.69 -20.63
CA HIS A 367 26.03 17.60 -20.15
C HIS A 367 25.85 16.29 -20.91
N SER A 368 24.92 16.21 -21.86
CA SER A 368 24.65 15.01 -22.65
C SER A 368 25.77 14.62 -23.63
N ARG A 369 26.80 15.47 -23.83
CA ARG A 369 27.90 15.22 -24.78
C ARG A 369 28.62 13.90 -24.50
N ALA A 370 28.87 13.58 -23.23
CA ALA A 370 29.54 12.34 -22.84
C ALA A 370 28.69 11.10 -23.20
N ALA A 371 27.39 11.13 -22.85
CA ALA A 371 26.46 10.06 -23.20
C ALA A 371 26.33 9.87 -24.72
N TRP A 372 26.28 10.96 -25.49
CA TRP A 372 26.28 10.90 -26.96
C TRP A 372 27.58 10.35 -27.54
N THR A 373 28.71 10.64 -26.90
CA THR A 373 30.02 10.10 -27.29
C THR A 373 30.05 8.59 -27.10
N GLU A 374 29.67 8.09 -25.91
CA GLU A 374 29.56 6.65 -25.63
C GLU A 374 28.63 5.94 -26.62
N PHE A 375 27.47 6.54 -26.92
CA PHE A 375 26.53 6.00 -27.89
C PHE A 375 27.14 5.85 -29.29
N PHE A 376 27.79 6.89 -29.81
CA PHE A 376 28.39 6.83 -31.15
C PHE A 376 29.64 5.94 -31.20
N GLU A 377 30.43 5.87 -30.14
CA GLU A 377 31.56 4.93 -30.03
C GLU A 377 31.08 3.48 -30.09
N SER A 378 30.02 3.15 -29.36
CA SER A 378 29.44 1.80 -29.39
C SER A 378 28.90 1.40 -30.77
N ARG A 379 28.41 2.38 -31.55
CA ARG A 379 27.80 2.15 -32.87
C ARG A 379 28.80 2.19 -34.02
N TYR A 380 29.93 2.86 -33.83
CA TYR A 380 30.98 3.04 -34.82
C TYR A 380 32.37 2.76 -34.20
N PRO A 381 32.67 1.49 -33.84
CA PRO A 381 33.89 1.12 -33.12
C PRO A 381 35.18 1.44 -33.91
N ASP A 382 35.10 1.50 -35.24
CA ASP A 382 36.25 1.80 -36.11
C ASP A 382 36.44 3.30 -36.39
N ALA A 383 35.57 4.18 -35.88
CA ALA A 383 35.66 5.61 -36.10
C ALA A 383 36.71 6.26 -35.19
N SER A 384 37.49 7.20 -35.75
CA SER A 384 38.46 7.96 -34.95
C SER A 384 37.77 8.90 -33.95
N PRO A 385 38.43 9.26 -32.82
CA PRO A 385 37.88 10.20 -31.84
C PRO A 385 37.43 11.54 -32.44
N ARG A 386 38.10 12.00 -33.52
CA ARG A 386 37.69 13.22 -34.24
C ARG A 386 36.38 13.05 -35.00
N GLN A 387 36.16 11.90 -35.62
CA GLN A 387 34.91 11.60 -36.34
C GLN A 387 33.74 11.50 -35.35
N ILE A 388 33.95 10.82 -34.22
CA ILE A 388 32.96 10.75 -33.14
C ILE A 388 32.60 12.16 -32.65
N ALA A 389 33.60 13.00 -32.35
CA ALA A 389 33.38 14.35 -31.85
C ALA A 389 32.60 15.25 -32.84
N ASP A 390 32.81 15.09 -34.15
CA ASP A 390 32.07 15.82 -35.18
C ASP A 390 30.60 15.39 -35.24
N VAL A 391 30.33 14.08 -35.24
CA VAL A 391 28.96 13.55 -35.26
C VAL A 391 28.19 13.95 -34.00
N VAL A 392 28.82 13.85 -32.82
CA VAL A 392 28.25 14.36 -31.56
C VAL A 392 27.95 15.86 -31.67
N GLY A 393 28.87 16.64 -32.25
CA GLY A 393 28.67 18.07 -32.48
C GLY A 393 27.47 18.37 -33.38
N ARG A 394 27.27 17.59 -34.45
CA ARG A 394 26.11 17.72 -35.35
C ARG A 394 24.81 17.35 -34.62
N GLN A 395 24.80 16.27 -33.84
CA GLN A 395 23.64 15.84 -33.06
C GLN A 395 23.18 16.92 -32.08
N LEU A 396 24.11 17.54 -31.34
CA LEU A 396 23.77 18.61 -30.40
C LEU A 396 23.24 19.87 -31.10
N ARG A 397 23.72 20.17 -32.32
CA ARG A 397 23.23 21.30 -33.12
C ARG A 397 21.89 21.04 -33.79
N SER A 398 21.49 19.78 -34.01
CA SER A 398 20.20 19.45 -34.62
C SER A 398 19.00 19.55 -33.66
N VAL A 399 19.24 19.66 -32.36
CA VAL A 399 18.17 19.79 -31.36
C VAL A 399 17.46 21.14 -31.55
N LYS A 400 16.16 21.10 -31.82
CA LYS A 400 15.38 22.31 -32.11
C LYS A 400 15.24 23.21 -30.86
N PRO A 401 15.05 24.54 -31.03
CA PRO A 401 14.90 25.47 -29.92
C PRO A 401 13.74 25.17 -28.96
N ASN A 402 12.63 24.64 -29.47
CA ASN A 402 11.39 24.40 -28.74
C ASN A 402 11.28 22.99 -28.11
N VAL A 403 12.33 22.16 -28.24
CA VAL A 403 12.35 20.82 -27.66
C VAL A 403 12.56 20.92 -26.15
N ILE A 404 11.65 20.32 -25.38
CA ILE A 404 11.65 20.34 -23.91
C ILE A 404 12.47 19.16 -23.36
N ALA A 405 12.26 17.98 -23.91
CA ALA A 405 13.04 16.78 -23.68
C ALA A 405 13.10 15.97 -24.99
N TYR A 406 14.03 15.01 -25.07
CA TYR A 406 14.11 14.09 -26.20
C TYR A 406 14.90 12.82 -25.83
N THR A 407 14.63 11.74 -26.54
CA THR A 407 15.42 10.50 -26.55
C THR A 407 15.70 10.05 -28.00
N ALA A 408 16.43 8.95 -28.19
CA ALA A 408 16.68 8.37 -29.50
C ALA A 408 16.78 6.83 -29.46
N PRO A 409 16.55 6.13 -30.59
CA PRO A 409 16.71 4.68 -30.67
C PRO A 409 18.11 4.21 -30.28
N GLY A 410 18.19 3.28 -29.32
CA GLY A 410 19.45 2.75 -28.78
C GLY A 410 20.23 3.72 -27.87
N PHE A 411 19.79 4.98 -27.74
CA PHE A 411 20.39 5.93 -26.81
C PHE A 411 19.84 5.66 -25.41
N LYS A 412 20.72 5.45 -24.42
CA LYS A 412 20.31 4.94 -23.09
C LYS A 412 19.62 5.99 -22.21
N LYS A 413 19.87 7.28 -22.44
CA LYS A 413 19.38 8.36 -21.55
C LYS A 413 18.20 9.14 -22.15
N ILE A 414 17.46 9.82 -21.30
CA ILE A 414 16.55 10.91 -21.70
C ILE A 414 17.32 12.23 -21.55
N VAL A 415 17.23 13.13 -22.53
CA VAL A 415 17.87 14.44 -22.47
C VAL A 415 16.83 15.52 -22.25
N VAL A 416 16.95 16.26 -21.15
CA VAL A 416 16.09 17.42 -20.86
C VAL A 416 16.82 18.72 -21.20
N LYS A 417 16.09 19.71 -21.71
CA LYS A 417 16.69 20.98 -22.11
C LYS A 417 16.69 21.97 -20.95
N SER A 418 17.85 22.17 -20.34
CA SER A 418 18.03 23.05 -19.16
C SER A 418 17.41 24.44 -19.29
N SER A 419 17.32 25.01 -20.50
CA SER A 419 16.66 26.32 -20.71
C SER A 419 15.18 26.33 -20.29
N PHE A 420 14.48 25.21 -20.41
CA PHE A 420 13.09 25.04 -19.94
C PHE A 420 13.04 24.56 -18.49
N TRP A 421 13.94 23.65 -18.11
CA TRP A 421 13.90 22.95 -16.83
C TRP A 421 14.61 23.68 -15.67
N LYS A 422 15.15 24.88 -15.89
CA LYS A 422 15.86 25.68 -14.86
C LYS A 422 14.95 26.44 -13.89
N ASN A 423 13.65 26.54 -14.18
CA ASN A 423 12.67 27.26 -13.37
C ASN A 423 11.36 26.47 -13.36
N ALA A 424 11.04 25.85 -12.23
CA ALA A 424 9.86 24.99 -12.09
C ALA A 424 8.55 25.72 -12.40
N SER A 425 8.40 26.96 -11.94
CA SER A 425 7.14 27.72 -12.09
C SER A 425 6.87 28.11 -13.53
N GLU A 426 7.87 28.66 -14.23
CA GLU A 426 7.75 29.03 -15.65
C GLU A 426 7.51 27.80 -16.54
N PHE A 427 8.16 26.68 -16.21
CA PHE A 427 7.98 25.45 -16.97
C PHE A 427 6.58 24.86 -16.80
N GLN A 428 6.10 24.78 -15.56
CA GLN A 428 4.75 24.32 -15.24
C GLN A 428 3.68 25.18 -15.92
N GLU A 429 3.85 26.50 -15.96
CA GLU A 429 2.93 27.41 -16.67
C GLU A 429 2.92 27.15 -18.18
N THR A 430 4.10 26.95 -18.77
CA THR A 430 4.23 26.60 -20.20
C THR A 430 3.51 25.29 -20.53
N LEU A 431 3.68 24.25 -19.71
CA LEU A 431 3.00 22.97 -19.91
C LEU A 431 1.49 23.08 -19.75
N ARG A 432 1.03 23.87 -18.77
CA ARG A 432 -0.40 24.13 -18.56
C ARG A 432 -1.04 24.81 -19.77
N ASP A 433 -0.41 25.87 -20.29
CA ASP A 433 -0.88 26.58 -21.49
C ASP A 433 -0.97 25.65 -22.71
N GLN A 434 0.05 24.80 -22.92
CA GLN A 434 0.05 23.84 -24.03
C GLN A 434 -1.01 22.76 -23.87
N PHE A 435 -1.23 22.27 -22.65
CA PHE A 435 -2.28 21.30 -22.35
C PHE A 435 -3.68 21.89 -22.54
N GLU A 436 -3.94 23.11 -22.05
CA GLU A 436 -5.23 23.80 -22.20
C GLU A 436 -5.57 24.06 -23.67
N LYS A 437 -4.55 24.32 -24.51
CA LYS A 437 -4.71 24.43 -25.97
C LYS A 437 -4.87 23.08 -26.67
N GLY A 438 -4.79 21.97 -25.93
CA GLY A 438 -4.83 20.60 -26.42
C GLY A 438 -3.59 20.23 -27.26
N TRP A 439 -2.49 20.97 -27.12
CA TRP A 439 -1.24 20.65 -27.81
C TRP A 439 -0.60 19.39 -27.24
N LEU A 440 -0.48 19.31 -25.92
CA LEU A 440 0.02 18.15 -25.18
C LEU A 440 -1.10 17.40 -24.45
N CYS A 441 -0.91 16.12 -24.17
CA CYS A 441 -1.82 15.30 -23.39
C CYS A 441 -1.60 15.36 -21.87
N THR A 442 -0.48 15.93 -21.41
CA THR A 442 -0.14 16.11 -19.99
C THR A 442 0.28 17.55 -19.70
N ASN A 443 0.07 18.01 -18.46
CA ASN A 443 0.47 19.34 -17.99
C ASN A 443 1.54 19.31 -16.89
N THR A 444 2.20 18.18 -16.64
CA THR A 444 3.22 18.02 -15.59
C THR A 444 4.60 17.77 -16.19
N PRO A 445 5.68 18.26 -15.55
CA PRO A 445 7.07 17.92 -15.90
C PRO A 445 7.29 16.42 -15.95
N GLY A 446 6.78 15.68 -14.96
CA GLY A 446 6.82 14.22 -14.94
C GLY A 446 6.14 13.57 -16.15
N GLY A 447 5.03 14.14 -16.64
CA GLY A 447 4.39 13.71 -17.88
C GLY A 447 5.30 13.86 -19.11
N SER A 448 6.17 14.89 -19.14
CA SER A 448 7.18 15.07 -20.19
C SER A 448 8.27 13.99 -20.13
N ILE A 449 8.67 13.53 -18.94
CA ILE A 449 9.60 12.40 -18.80
C ILE A 449 8.93 11.09 -19.21
N ALA A 450 7.68 10.88 -18.79
CA ALA A 450 6.91 9.71 -19.17
C ALA A 450 6.73 9.63 -20.69
N HIS A 451 6.49 10.76 -21.36
CA HIS A 451 6.45 10.85 -22.82
C HIS A 451 7.75 10.30 -23.46
N GLU A 452 8.91 10.80 -23.03
CA GLU A 452 10.21 10.35 -23.54
C GLU A 452 10.51 8.88 -23.21
N PHE A 453 10.09 8.43 -22.03
CA PHE A 453 10.17 7.01 -21.68
C PHE A 453 9.23 6.16 -22.55
N GLY A 454 8.07 6.69 -22.94
CA GLY A 454 7.14 6.08 -23.89
C GLY A 454 7.79 5.79 -25.23
N HIS A 455 8.64 6.69 -25.75
CA HIS A 455 9.45 6.38 -26.93
C HIS A 455 10.41 5.19 -26.70
N LYS A 456 11.01 5.07 -25.50
CA LYS A 456 11.85 3.91 -25.17
C LYS A 456 11.06 2.61 -25.12
N VAL A 457 9.86 2.63 -24.54
CA VAL A 457 8.94 1.48 -24.56
C VAL A 457 8.61 1.09 -26.00
N LYS A 458 8.35 2.07 -26.86
CA LYS A 458 8.12 1.81 -28.28
C LYS A 458 9.36 1.20 -28.97
N TYR A 459 10.56 1.73 -28.75
CA TYR A 459 11.78 1.16 -29.33
C TYR A 459 11.99 -0.29 -28.89
N PHE A 460 11.73 -0.59 -27.63
CA PHE A 460 11.75 -1.95 -27.11
C PHE A 460 10.77 -2.87 -27.85
N LEU A 461 9.54 -2.40 -28.11
CA LEU A 461 8.56 -3.15 -28.91
C LEU A 461 8.99 -3.32 -30.37
N ASP A 462 9.58 -2.28 -30.97
CA ASP A 462 10.09 -2.32 -32.34
C ASP A 462 11.23 -3.36 -32.46
N ASP A 463 12.15 -3.39 -31.50
CA ASP A 463 13.25 -4.35 -31.42
C ASP A 463 12.76 -5.78 -31.14
N ALA A 464 11.64 -5.93 -30.42
CA ALA A 464 10.95 -7.20 -30.24
C ALA A 464 10.13 -7.66 -31.47
N GLY A 465 10.19 -6.93 -32.59
CA GLY A 465 9.47 -7.25 -33.83
C GLY A 465 7.97 -6.91 -33.79
N LYS A 466 7.51 -6.17 -32.77
CA LYS A 466 6.10 -5.82 -32.53
C LYS A 466 5.70 -4.46 -33.12
N LYS A 467 6.50 -3.91 -34.05
CA LYS A 467 6.27 -2.59 -34.67
C LYS A 467 4.86 -2.39 -35.25
N ARG A 468 4.25 -3.45 -35.81
CA ARG A 468 2.91 -3.38 -36.42
C ARG A 468 1.78 -3.42 -35.39
N GLU A 469 2.01 -3.90 -34.17
CA GLU A 469 0.98 -4.03 -33.14
C GLU A 469 0.32 -2.69 -32.83
N PHE A 470 1.12 -1.63 -32.70
CA PHE A 470 0.59 -0.31 -32.41
C PHE A 470 -0.21 0.26 -33.58
N THR A 471 0.30 0.16 -34.82
CA THR A 471 -0.42 0.63 -36.00
C THR A 471 -1.73 -0.13 -36.22
N SER A 472 -1.74 -1.44 -35.98
CA SER A 472 -2.94 -2.27 -36.01
C SER A 472 -3.94 -1.87 -34.91
N TRP A 473 -3.45 -1.59 -33.70
CA TRP A 473 -4.29 -1.08 -32.62
C TRP A 473 -4.93 0.27 -32.97
N VAL A 474 -4.15 1.23 -33.48
CA VAL A 474 -4.68 2.55 -33.90
C VAL A 474 -5.74 2.40 -35.00
N THR A 475 -5.50 1.56 -36.00
CA THR A 475 -6.48 1.29 -37.08
C THR A 475 -7.77 0.71 -36.51
N ARG A 476 -7.68 -0.29 -35.63
CA ARG A 476 -8.84 -0.89 -34.98
C ARG A 476 -9.61 0.11 -34.12
N MET A 477 -8.93 0.93 -33.32
CA MET A 477 -9.57 1.97 -32.51
C MET A 477 -10.29 3.01 -33.38
N ARG A 478 -9.75 3.34 -34.55
CA ARG A 478 -10.42 4.21 -35.52
C ARG A 478 -11.67 3.56 -36.09
N GLU A 479 -11.61 2.28 -36.48
CA GLU A 479 -12.72 1.57 -37.12
C GLU A 479 -13.85 1.22 -36.14
N GLU A 480 -13.52 0.74 -34.94
CA GLU A 480 -14.49 0.24 -33.97
C GLU A 480 -15.04 1.35 -33.05
N LYS A 481 -14.21 2.35 -32.73
CA LYS A 481 -14.52 3.37 -31.71
C LYS A 481 -14.52 4.80 -32.26
N GLY A 482 -14.14 5.00 -33.52
CA GLY A 482 -14.03 6.33 -34.11
C GLY A 482 -12.89 7.18 -33.54
N VAL A 483 -11.97 6.59 -32.77
CA VAL A 483 -10.87 7.31 -32.12
C VAL A 483 -9.82 7.70 -33.15
N THR A 484 -9.41 8.96 -33.12
CA THR A 484 -8.38 9.56 -33.96
C THR A 484 -7.18 10.00 -33.13
N LEU A 485 -6.04 10.28 -33.80
CA LEU A 485 -4.88 10.84 -33.10
C LEU A 485 -5.16 12.23 -32.48
N GLY A 486 -6.15 12.95 -33.00
CA GLY A 486 -6.58 14.23 -32.43
C GLY A 486 -7.27 14.11 -31.07
N ASP A 487 -7.81 12.93 -30.75
CA ASP A 487 -8.41 12.63 -29.44
C ASP A 487 -7.33 12.38 -28.36
N VAL A 488 -6.08 12.17 -28.78
CA VAL A 488 -4.91 12.06 -27.90
C VAL A 488 -4.36 13.44 -27.57
N SER A 489 -3.90 14.15 -28.60
CA SER A 489 -3.45 15.55 -28.55
C SER A 489 -3.26 16.10 -29.97
N ARG A 490 -3.17 17.43 -30.13
CA ARG A 490 -2.81 18.02 -31.45
C ARG A 490 -1.40 17.61 -31.85
N TYR A 491 -0.49 17.43 -30.90
CA TYR A 491 0.87 16.98 -31.18
C TYR A 491 0.87 15.56 -31.78
N ALA A 492 0.12 14.64 -31.21
CA ALA A 492 -0.09 13.29 -31.75
C ALA A 492 -0.68 13.32 -33.18
N ARG A 493 -1.66 14.19 -33.42
CA ARG A 493 -2.27 14.37 -34.75
C ARG A 493 -1.27 14.88 -35.79
N ASP A 494 -0.49 15.90 -35.42
CA ASP A 494 0.34 16.64 -36.38
C ASP A 494 1.70 15.94 -36.62
N CYS A 495 2.20 15.17 -35.65
CA CYS A 495 3.52 14.54 -35.72
C CYS A 495 3.48 13.01 -35.94
N GLY A 496 2.29 12.40 -35.89
CA GLY A 496 2.06 11.02 -36.33
C GLY A 496 2.23 9.97 -35.23
N HIS A 497 2.36 8.71 -35.64
CA HIS A 497 2.21 7.55 -34.75
C HIS A 497 3.28 7.46 -33.65
N ASP A 498 4.52 7.86 -33.92
CA ASP A 498 5.60 7.76 -32.93
C ASP A 498 5.33 8.70 -31.73
N GLU A 499 4.94 9.95 -32.02
CA GLU A 499 4.53 10.92 -30.99
C GLU A 499 3.20 10.54 -30.35
N ALA A 500 2.25 10.00 -31.13
CA ALA A 500 0.99 9.52 -30.58
C ALA A 500 1.18 8.40 -29.55
N PHE A 501 2.12 7.49 -29.77
CA PHE A 501 2.46 6.45 -28.79
C PHE A 501 2.98 7.07 -27.50
N ALA A 502 3.93 8.00 -27.60
CA ALA A 502 4.53 8.66 -26.45
C ALA A 502 3.50 9.49 -25.66
N GLU A 503 2.62 10.22 -26.34
CA GLU A 503 1.51 10.95 -25.73
C GLU A 503 0.50 10.01 -25.05
N LEU A 504 0.14 8.89 -25.69
CA LEU A 504 -0.74 7.89 -25.07
C LEU A 504 -0.11 7.28 -23.82
N PHE A 505 1.18 7.01 -23.85
CA PHE A 505 1.92 6.48 -22.72
C PHE A 505 2.01 7.51 -21.57
N ALA A 506 2.33 8.76 -21.87
CA ALA A 506 2.35 9.85 -20.89
C ALA A 506 0.96 10.06 -20.26
N GLY A 507 -0.09 10.08 -21.06
CA GLY A 507 -1.45 10.23 -20.55
C GLY A 507 -1.89 9.02 -19.70
N TYR A 508 -1.54 7.80 -20.11
CA TYR A 508 -1.83 6.58 -19.35
C TYR A 508 -1.11 6.57 -18.00
N THR A 509 0.19 6.87 -17.99
CA THR A 509 1.02 6.87 -16.78
C THR A 509 0.63 7.98 -15.80
N THR A 510 0.21 9.13 -16.31
CA THR A 510 -0.32 10.24 -15.49
C THR A 510 -1.78 10.05 -15.05
N GLY A 511 -2.42 8.92 -15.40
CA GLY A 511 -3.74 8.55 -14.89
C GLY A 511 -4.92 9.23 -15.59
N ARG A 512 -4.78 9.64 -16.85
CA ARG A 512 -5.88 10.13 -17.69
C ARG A 512 -6.99 9.08 -17.78
N LYS A 513 -8.25 9.51 -17.65
CA LYS A 513 -9.43 8.63 -17.56
C LYS A 513 -10.24 8.56 -18.84
N GLU A 514 -9.88 9.35 -19.85
CA GLU A 514 -10.52 9.35 -21.15
C GLU A 514 -10.32 7.98 -21.83
N GLU A 515 -11.35 7.53 -22.54
CA GLU A 515 -11.45 6.15 -23.06
C GLU A 515 -10.19 5.71 -23.83
N VAL A 516 -9.59 6.60 -24.62
CA VAL A 516 -8.40 6.30 -25.43
C VAL A 516 -7.17 5.92 -24.58
N PHE A 517 -6.95 6.54 -23.42
CA PHE A 517 -5.80 6.23 -22.55
C PHE A 517 -6.02 4.92 -21.77
N VAL A 518 -7.26 4.66 -21.36
CA VAL A 518 -7.63 3.39 -20.70
C VAL A 518 -7.44 2.23 -21.67
N LEU A 519 -7.98 2.34 -22.89
CA LEU A 519 -7.84 1.32 -23.93
C LEU A 519 -6.38 1.12 -24.37
N PHE A 520 -5.58 2.19 -24.41
CA PHE A 520 -4.15 2.09 -24.68
C PHE A 520 -3.44 1.31 -23.56
N GLY A 521 -3.74 1.60 -22.30
CA GLY A 521 -3.17 0.90 -21.16
C GLY A 521 -3.50 -0.59 -21.14
N GLU A 522 -4.76 -0.96 -21.45
CA GLU A 522 -5.19 -2.36 -21.57
C GLU A 522 -4.44 -3.07 -22.70
N TRP A 523 -4.31 -2.43 -23.86
CA TRP A 523 -3.56 -2.97 -24.98
C TRP A 523 -2.07 -3.12 -24.67
N LEU A 524 -1.45 -2.09 -24.08
CA LEU A 524 -0.03 -2.08 -23.77
C LEU A 524 0.34 -3.22 -22.80
N LYS A 525 -0.51 -3.48 -21.80
CA LYS A 525 -0.35 -4.63 -20.87
C LYS A 525 -0.43 -6.00 -21.56
N GLY A 526 -1.16 -6.10 -22.67
CA GLY A 526 -1.25 -7.34 -23.44
C GLY A 526 -0.08 -7.53 -24.42
N VAL A 527 0.64 -6.45 -24.74
CA VAL A 527 1.72 -6.45 -25.74
C VAL A 527 3.11 -6.45 -25.11
N LEU A 528 3.28 -5.83 -23.93
CA LEU A 528 4.47 -6.00 -23.10
C LEU A 528 4.43 -7.35 -22.37
#